data_AF-M6ZSR1-F1
#
_entry.id   AF-M6ZSR1-F1
#
_cell.length_a   1.000
_cell.length_b   1.000
_cell.length_c   1.000
_cell.angle_alpha   90.00
_cell.angle_beta   90.00
_cell.angle_gamma   90.00
#
_symmetry.space_group_name_H-M   'P 1'
#
loop_
_entity.id
_entity.type
_entity.pdbx_description
1 polymer ?
#
loop_
_entity_poly.entity_id
_entity_poly.type
_entity_poly.pdbx_seq_one_letter_code
_entity_poly.pdbx_strand_id
1 'polypeptide(L)'
;MKPKPMVEIAGKPILWHIMKIYEYHGFGKFLLALGYKGEVIKDYFLNYHARMSDLTVSLKSGIIEYSNPTAEDWEVDLVDTGALTMTGGRLLRLKDQLSKETFMVTYGDGVANVDIKKLVSFHKSHGKLATVTAVRPPVRFGELSISGDQVIQFQEKPQAEEGWINGGFFVLNRKF
;
A
#
# COMPACT_ATOMS: atom_id res chain seq x y z
N MET A 1 -17.84 -0.60 9.69
CA MET A 1 -16.90 0.35 9.08
C MET A 1 -15.47 -0.16 9.27
N LYS A 2 -14.75 -0.50 8.18
CA LYS A 2 -13.38 -1.04 8.17
C LYS A 2 -12.35 0.11 8.04
N PRO A 3 -11.08 -0.05 8.44
CA PRO A 3 -10.03 0.95 8.17
C PRO A 3 -9.78 1.08 6.65
N LYS A 4 -9.34 2.25 6.19
CA LYS A 4 -9.19 2.58 4.77
C LYS A 4 -8.37 1.55 3.96
N PRO A 5 -7.23 1.00 4.47
CA PRO A 5 -6.46 -0.02 3.76
C PRO A 5 -7.19 -1.36 3.58
N MET A 6 -8.31 -1.56 4.29
CA MET A 6 -9.13 -2.77 4.25
C MET A 6 -10.38 -2.62 3.35
N VAL A 7 -10.48 -1.52 2.59
CA VAL A 7 -11.44 -1.42 1.48
C VAL A 7 -11.02 -2.40 0.39
N GLU A 8 -11.98 -3.14 -0.15
CA GLU A 8 -11.71 -4.23 -1.10
C GLU A 8 -11.82 -3.78 -2.55
N ILE A 9 -10.94 -4.33 -3.39
CA ILE A 9 -10.95 -4.25 -4.85
C ILE A 9 -10.91 -5.69 -5.35
N ALA A 10 -11.93 -6.11 -6.10
CA ALA A 10 -12.09 -7.49 -6.57
C ALA A 10 -11.95 -8.54 -5.43
N GLY A 11 -12.57 -8.28 -4.28
CA GLY A 11 -12.59 -9.20 -3.14
C GLY A 11 -11.31 -9.27 -2.30
N LYS A 12 -10.30 -8.44 -2.58
CA LYS A 12 -9.08 -8.34 -1.77
C LYS A 12 -8.86 -6.90 -1.26
N PRO A 13 -8.39 -6.70 -0.02
CA PRO A 13 -8.05 -5.38 0.50
C PRO A 13 -7.07 -4.61 -0.39
N ILE A 14 -7.21 -3.29 -0.50
CA ILE A 14 -6.22 -2.44 -1.18
C ILE A 14 -4.81 -2.61 -0.57
N LEU A 15 -4.71 -2.85 0.74
CA LEU A 15 -3.46 -3.21 1.39
C LEU A 15 -2.80 -4.45 0.77
N TRP A 16 -3.57 -5.49 0.46
CA TRP A 16 -3.08 -6.70 -0.18
C TRP A 16 -2.54 -6.39 -1.58
N HIS A 17 -3.28 -5.59 -2.37
CA HIS A 17 -2.82 -5.16 -3.71
C HIS A 17 -1.51 -4.38 -3.65
N ILE A 18 -1.35 -3.49 -2.66
CA ILE A 18 -0.09 -2.76 -2.44
C ILE A 18 1.04 -3.74 -2.12
N MET A 19 0.81 -4.71 -1.24
CA MET A 19 1.81 -5.71 -0.90
C MET A 19 2.19 -6.58 -2.11
N LYS A 20 1.24 -6.94 -2.98
CA LYS A 20 1.53 -7.64 -4.25
C LYS A 20 2.42 -6.83 -5.19
N ILE A 21 2.29 -5.50 -5.24
CA ILE A 21 3.21 -4.65 -6.03
C ILE A 21 4.65 -4.86 -5.54
N TYR A 22 4.88 -4.80 -4.23
CA TYR A 22 6.21 -5.00 -3.65
C TYR A 22 6.71 -6.44 -3.84
N GLU A 23 5.87 -7.45 -3.61
CA GLU A 23 6.21 -8.87 -3.78
C GLU A 23 6.60 -9.17 -5.23
N TYR A 24 5.84 -8.66 -6.22
CA TYR A 24 6.18 -8.82 -7.63
C TYR A 24 7.59 -8.32 -7.95
N HIS A 25 8.05 -7.29 -7.22
CA HIS A 25 9.40 -6.76 -7.30
C HIS A 25 10.40 -7.41 -6.34
N GLY A 26 10.06 -8.53 -5.71
CA GLY A 26 10.95 -9.34 -4.87
C GLY A 26 11.02 -8.92 -3.40
N PHE A 27 10.05 -8.15 -2.90
CA PHE A 27 10.02 -7.69 -1.52
C PHE A 27 8.83 -8.31 -0.75
N GLY A 28 9.11 -9.24 0.16
CA GLY A 28 8.10 -9.99 0.94
C GLY A 28 8.06 -9.69 2.44
N LYS A 29 8.90 -8.77 2.94
CA LYS A 29 8.91 -8.37 4.36
C LYS A 29 8.18 -7.04 4.53
N PHE A 30 7.11 -7.05 5.32
CA PHE A 30 6.22 -5.91 5.51
C PHE A 30 6.11 -5.54 6.98
N LEU A 31 6.18 -4.25 7.26
CA LEU A 31 5.94 -3.69 8.59
C LEU A 31 4.76 -2.74 8.53
N LEU A 32 3.65 -3.12 9.14
CA LEU A 32 2.39 -2.39 9.10
C LEU A 32 2.22 -1.54 10.36
N ALA A 33 2.21 -0.22 10.16
CA ALA A 33 1.95 0.76 11.20
C ALA A 33 0.46 0.86 11.54
N LEU A 34 -0.01 0.03 12.46
CA LEU A 34 -1.42 -0.03 12.85
C LEU A 34 -1.82 1.15 13.74
N GLY A 35 -3.12 1.45 13.80
CA GLY A 35 -3.69 2.50 14.63
C GLY A 35 -5.17 2.27 14.84
N TYR A 36 -6.01 3.25 14.50
CA TYR A 36 -7.47 3.07 14.55
C TYR A 36 -7.89 1.82 13.77
N LYS A 37 -8.58 0.90 14.46
CA LYS A 37 -9.05 -0.38 13.93
C LYS A 37 -7.97 -1.35 13.46
N GLY A 38 -6.80 -1.33 14.11
CA GLY A 38 -5.70 -2.25 13.82
C GLY A 38 -6.08 -3.73 13.97
N GLU A 39 -7.03 -4.06 14.85
CA GLU A 39 -7.55 -5.41 15.05
C GLU A 39 -8.13 -6.01 13.76
N VAL A 40 -8.79 -5.22 12.91
CA VAL A 40 -9.32 -5.71 11.63
C VAL A 40 -8.22 -6.20 10.70
N ILE A 41 -7.07 -5.53 10.72
CA ILE A 41 -5.90 -5.92 9.92
C ILE A 41 -5.25 -7.17 10.54
N LYS A 42 -5.13 -7.21 11.88
CA LYS A 42 -4.63 -8.41 12.59
C LYS A 42 -5.48 -9.64 12.28
N ASP A 43 -6.80 -9.53 12.39
CA ASP A 43 -7.74 -10.62 12.10
C ASP A 43 -7.69 -11.07 10.64
N TYR A 44 -7.37 -10.16 9.71
CA TYR A 44 -7.18 -10.52 8.32
C TYR A 44 -5.97 -11.45 8.15
N PHE A 45 -4.82 -11.10 8.72
CA PHE A 45 -3.60 -11.91 8.61
C PHE A 45 -3.61 -13.16 9.49
N LEU A 46 -4.23 -13.12 10.68
CA LEU A 46 -4.43 -14.30 11.53
C LEU A 46 -5.26 -15.38 10.83
N ASN A 47 -6.23 -14.98 10.02
CA ASN A 47 -7.10 -15.88 9.27
C ASN A 47 -6.72 -15.97 7.79
N TYR A 48 -5.50 -15.58 7.41
CA TYR A 48 -5.12 -15.43 6.00
C TYR A 48 -5.30 -16.75 5.22
N HIS A 49 -4.77 -17.86 5.72
CA HIS A 49 -4.90 -19.16 5.06
C HIS A 49 -6.36 -19.58 4.84
N ALA A 50 -7.24 -19.38 5.84
CA ALA A 50 -8.66 -19.67 5.73
C ALA A 50 -9.41 -18.73 4.76
N ARG A 51 -8.90 -17.51 4.55
CA ARG A 51 -9.47 -16.56 3.58
C ARG A 51 -8.97 -16.80 2.16
N MET A 52 -7.78 -17.39 2.01
CA MET A 52 -7.11 -17.56 0.72
C MET A 52 -7.22 -18.96 0.13
N SER A 53 -7.66 -19.93 0.91
CA SER A 53 -7.71 -21.34 0.51
C SER A 53 -9.09 -21.91 0.78
N ASP A 54 -9.45 -22.96 0.07
CA ASP A 54 -10.64 -23.75 0.36
C ASP A 54 -10.39 -24.57 1.64
N LEU A 55 -11.44 -24.80 2.46
CA LEU A 55 -11.29 -25.43 3.77
C LEU A 55 -12.32 -26.54 4.01
N THR A 56 -11.84 -27.64 4.60
CA THR A 56 -12.66 -28.70 5.19
C THR A 56 -12.49 -28.67 6.70
N VAL A 57 -13.60 -28.57 7.43
CA VAL A 57 -13.60 -28.54 8.91
C VAL A 57 -14.29 -29.77 9.46
N SER A 58 -13.54 -30.62 10.14
CA SER A 58 -14.09 -31.78 10.85
C SER A 58 -14.62 -31.38 12.22
N LEU A 59 -15.89 -30.98 12.31
CA LEU A 59 -16.48 -30.38 13.53
C LEU A 59 -16.37 -31.24 14.80
N LYS A 60 -16.31 -32.58 14.68
CA LYS A 60 -16.14 -33.48 15.84
C LYS A 60 -14.72 -33.46 16.40
N SER A 61 -13.71 -33.36 15.55
CA SER A 61 -12.29 -33.40 15.94
C SER A 61 -11.64 -32.02 16.04
N GLY A 62 -12.24 -31.00 15.41
CA GLY A 62 -11.66 -29.65 15.29
C GLY A 62 -10.53 -29.54 14.25
N ILE A 63 -10.25 -30.61 13.50
CA ILE A 63 -9.22 -30.61 12.46
C ILE A 63 -9.67 -29.74 11.28
N ILE A 64 -8.77 -28.87 10.82
CA ILE A 64 -8.96 -28.01 9.65
C ILE A 64 -7.93 -28.41 8.60
N GLU A 65 -8.42 -28.73 7.40
CA GLU A 65 -7.60 -29.04 6.24
C GLU A 65 -7.78 -27.96 5.18
N TYR A 66 -6.68 -27.45 4.65
CA TYR A 66 -6.66 -26.44 3.60
C TYR A 66 -6.36 -27.09 2.26
N SER A 67 -7.09 -26.68 1.21
CA SER A 67 -6.85 -27.07 -0.17
C SER A 67 -6.69 -25.82 -1.04
N ASN A 68 -5.91 -25.93 -2.12
CA ASN A 68 -5.49 -24.78 -2.95
C ASN A 68 -4.79 -23.67 -2.12
N PRO A 69 -3.73 -24.00 -1.36
CA PRO A 69 -3.07 -23.03 -0.50
C PRO A 69 -2.48 -21.89 -1.33
N THR A 70 -2.52 -20.70 -0.73
CA THR A 70 -1.90 -19.54 -1.36
C THR A 70 -0.39 -19.65 -1.52
N ALA A 71 0.17 -18.95 -2.51
CA ALA A 71 1.59 -18.97 -2.85
C ALA A 71 2.40 -17.83 -2.21
N GLU A 72 1.77 -16.91 -1.46
CA GLU A 72 2.49 -15.80 -0.84
C GLU A 72 3.41 -16.28 0.30
N ASP A 73 4.69 -15.90 0.22
CA ASP A 73 5.71 -16.13 1.25
C ASP A 73 6.07 -14.80 1.94
N TRP A 74 5.08 -14.23 2.63
CA TRP A 74 5.21 -12.92 3.27
C TRP A 74 5.50 -13.03 4.76
N GLU A 75 6.40 -12.17 5.23
CA GLU A 75 6.61 -11.89 6.64
C GLU A 75 5.96 -10.54 6.96
N VAL A 76 4.94 -10.53 7.83
CA VAL A 76 4.12 -9.34 8.09
C VAL A 76 4.12 -8.99 9.58
N ASP A 77 4.85 -7.94 9.94
CA ASP A 77 4.85 -7.38 11.29
C ASP A 77 3.67 -6.41 11.47
N LEU A 78 2.87 -6.65 12.51
CA LEU A 78 1.63 -5.94 12.80
C LEU A 78 1.75 -5.13 14.09
N VAL A 79 2.29 -3.92 13.98
CA VAL A 79 2.68 -3.12 15.15
C VAL A 79 1.68 -2.01 15.42
N ASP A 80 1.14 -1.94 16.64
CA ASP A 80 0.31 -0.80 17.05
C ASP A 80 1.18 0.44 17.25
N THR A 81 0.96 1.44 16.39
CA THR A 81 1.66 2.72 16.42
C THR A 81 0.78 3.84 16.98
N GLY A 82 -0.37 3.51 17.59
CA GLY A 82 -1.27 4.42 18.30
C GLY A 82 -2.36 5.02 17.43
N ALA A 83 -3.58 5.09 17.96
CA ALA A 83 -4.76 5.57 17.21
C ALA A 83 -4.61 7.03 16.72
N LEU A 84 -4.07 7.92 17.56
CA LEU A 84 -3.98 9.36 17.30
C LEU A 84 -2.64 9.81 16.69
N THR A 85 -1.77 8.87 16.32
CA THR A 85 -0.41 9.20 15.89
C THR A 85 -0.36 9.57 14.41
N MET A 86 0.28 10.69 14.11
CA MET A 86 0.44 11.19 12.74
C MET A 86 1.52 10.39 11.99
N THR A 87 1.52 10.47 10.65
CA THR A 87 2.34 9.64 9.75
C THR A 87 3.82 9.57 10.14
N GLY A 88 4.48 10.71 10.37
CA GLY A 88 5.89 10.72 10.78
C GLY A 88 6.13 10.09 12.17
N GLY A 89 5.20 10.30 13.11
CA GLY A 89 5.27 9.69 14.44
C GLY A 89 5.09 8.18 14.41
N ARG A 90 4.30 7.65 13.47
CA ARG A 90 4.17 6.20 13.25
C ARG A 90 5.49 5.61 12.81
N LEU A 91 6.17 6.25 11.84
CA LEU A 91 7.48 5.81 11.39
C LEU A 91 8.53 5.86 12.51
N LEU A 92 8.52 6.92 13.34
CA LEU A 92 9.41 7.04 14.48
C LEU A 92 9.21 5.91 15.51
N ARG A 93 7.97 5.47 15.75
CA ARG A 93 7.67 4.35 16.66
C ARG A 93 8.12 2.99 16.13
N LEU A 94 8.36 2.89 14.83
CA LEU A 94 8.85 1.69 14.16
C LEU A 94 10.37 1.68 13.97
N LYS A 95 11.07 2.70 14.46
CA LYS A 95 12.49 2.92 14.20
C LYS A 95 13.38 1.69 14.44
N ASP A 96 13.05 0.86 15.43
CA ASP A 96 13.90 -0.25 15.86
C ASP A 96 13.67 -1.50 15.00
N GLN A 97 12.51 -1.62 14.36
CA GLN A 97 12.17 -2.68 13.39
C GLN A 97 12.55 -2.31 11.95
N LEU A 98 12.72 -1.02 11.64
CA LEU A 98 13.13 -0.58 10.30
C LEU A 98 14.59 -0.95 10.00
N SER A 99 14.86 -1.27 8.73
CA SER A 99 16.22 -1.44 8.21
C SER A 99 17.12 -0.27 8.59
N LYS A 100 18.36 -0.59 8.97
CA LYS A 100 19.37 0.41 9.37
C LYS A 100 19.98 1.15 8.18
N GLU A 101 19.80 0.64 6.96
CA GLU A 101 20.31 1.26 5.74
C GLU A 101 19.15 1.90 4.97
N THR A 102 18.59 1.17 4.00
CA THR A 102 17.50 1.60 3.13
C THR A 102 16.22 0.85 3.46
N PHE A 103 15.10 1.55 3.50
CA PHE A 103 13.76 0.96 3.59
C PHE A 103 12.78 1.70 2.68
N MET A 104 11.65 1.06 2.40
CA MET A 104 10.58 1.63 1.59
C MET A 104 9.38 1.93 2.49
N VAL A 105 8.68 3.03 2.20
CA VAL A 105 7.45 3.39 2.90
C VAL A 105 6.45 3.90 1.89
N THR A 106 5.17 3.59 2.07
CA THR A 106 4.09 4.13 1.23
C THR A 106 2.82 4.29 2.04
N TYR A 107 1.81 4.91 1.42
CA TYR A 107 0.47 5.02 1.99
C TYR A 107 -0.31 3.72 1.77
N GLY A 108 -1.17 3.34 2.72
CA GLY A 108 -1.97 2.10 2.67
C GLY A 108 -3.20 2.19 1.76
N ASP A 109 -3.29 3.17 0.88
CA ASP A 109 -4.49 3.50 0.10
C ASP A 109 -4.21 3.88 -1.36
N GLY A 110 -2.96 3.78 -1.83
CA GLY A 110 -2.57 4.10 -3.20
C GLY A 110 -1.96 2.89 -3.93
N VAL A 111 -2.53 2.53 -5.07
CA VAL A 111 -1.98 1.53 -6.00
C VAL A 111 -1.42 2.22 -7.24
N ALA A 112 -0.36 1.66 -7.81
CA ALA A 112 0.27 2.16 -9.02
C ALA A 112 1.01 1.04 -9.75
N ASN A 113 1.31 1.24 -11.03
CA ASN A 113 2.21 0.39 -11.82
C ASN A 113 3.69 0.81 -11.67
N VAL A 114 4.07 1.27 -10.47
CA VAL A 114 5.43 1.74 -10.17
C VAL A 114 6.42 0.57 -10.18
N ASP A 115 7.54 0.76 -10.86
CA ASP A 115 8.63 -0.22 -10.86
C ASP A 115 9.48 -0.06 -9.58
N ILE A 116 9.17 -0.85 -8.56
CA ILE A 116 9.83 -0.73 -7.24
C ILE A 116 11.34 -1.01 -7.34
N LYS A 117 11.76 -1.96 -8.20
CA LYS A 117 13.20 -2.28 -8.37
C LYS A 117 13.95 -1.09 -8.98
N LYS A 118 13.39 -0.45 -10.01
CA LYS A 118 13.98 0.76 -10.60
C LYS A 118 13.99 1.92 -9.61
N LEU A 119 12.92 2.09 -8.84
CA LEU A 119 12.83 3.12 -7.81
C LEU A 119 13.93 2.98 -6.75
N VAL A 120 14.16 1.76 -6.24
CA VAL A 120 15.25 1.47 -5.29
C VAL A 120 16.62 1.69 -5.94
N SER A 121 16.82 1.24 -7.17
CA SER A 121 18.07 1.46 -7.92
C SER A 121 18.36 2.96 -8.11
N PHE A 122 17.34 3.74 -8.48
CA PHE A 122 17.43 5.18 -8.61
C PHE A 122 17.81 5.85 -7.28
N HIS A 123 17.15 5.47 -6.17
CA HIS A 123 17.48 5.96 -4.84
C HIS A 123 18.95 5.75 -4.47
N LYS A 124 19.45 4.54 -4.70
CA LYS A 124 20.84 4.17 -4.42
C LYS A 124 21.82 4.96 -5.31
N SER A 125 21.47 5.19 -6.57
CA SER A 125 22.35 5.88 -7.53
C SER A 125 22.64 7.34 -7.14
N HIS A 126 21.68 8.06 -6.56
CA HIS A 126 21.85 9.48 -6.24
C HIS A 126 22.31 9.73 -4.78
N GLY A 127 22.31 8.72 -3.91
CA GLY A 127 22.87 8.79 -2.55
C GLY A 127 22.23 9.84 -1.62
N LYS A 128 20.97 10.22 -1.86
CA LYS A 128 20.25 11.22 -1.04
C LYS A 128 19.50 10.50 0.09
N LEU A 129 18.99 11.28 1.05
CA LEU A 129 18.24 10.75 2.19
C LEU A 129 16.89 10.14 1.81
N ALA A 130 16.24 10.69 0.79
CA ALA A 130 14.89 10.32 0.43
C ALA A 130 14.69 10.39 -1.08
N THR A 131 13.86 9.48 -1.57
CA THR A 131 13.24 9.51 -2.90
C THR A 131 11.73 9.41 -2.69
N VAL A 132 10.96 10.19 -3.44
CA VAL A 132 9.50 10.15 -3.48
C VAL A 132 9.04 9.91 -4.91
N THR A 133 7.99 9.11 -5.09
CA THR A 133 7.40 8.89 -6.41
C THR A 133 6.44 10.03 -6.73
N ALA A 134 6.71 10.74 -7.83
CA ALA A 134 5.84 11.79 -8.35
C ALA A 134 4.76 11.20 -9.28
N VAL A 135 3.51 11.60 -9.10
CA VAL A 135 2.38 11.16 -9.94
C VAL A 135 1.53 12.35 -10.40
N ARG A 136 0.75 12.15 -11.46
CA ARG A 136 -0.27 13.11 -11.89
C ARG A 136 -1.54 12.91 -11.06
N PRO A 137 -2.15 13.98 -10.51
CA PRO A 137 -3.40 13.85 -9.78
C PRO A 137 -4.52 13.39 -10.73
N PRO A 138 -5.45 12.53 -10.28
CA PRO A 138 -6.65 12.25 -11.05
C PRO A 138 -7.50 13.51 -11.11
N VAL A 139 -7.91 13.91 -12.32
CA VAL A 139 -8.80 15.05 -12.48
C VAL A 139 -10.21 14.63 -12.04
N ARG A 140 -10.82 15.46 -11.19
CA ARG A 140 -12.11 15.16 -10.55
C ARG A 140 -13.32 15.51 -11.43
N PHE A 141 -13.12 16.38 -12.41
CA PHE A 141 -14.18 16.97 -13.23
C PHE A 141 -13.81 16.94 -14.71
N GLY A 142 -14.81 17.01 -15.58
CA GLY A 142 -14.58 17.22 -17.00
C GLY A 142 -14.02 18.62 -17.27
N GLU A 143 -13.10 18.71 -18.22
CA GLU A 143 -12.59 19.97 -18.74
C GLU A 143 -13.51 20.47 -19.87
N LEU A 144 -13.80 21.76 -19.86
CA LEU A 144 -14.58 22.44 -20.89
C LEU A 144 -13.68 23.46 -21.57
N SER A 145 -13.49 23.31 -22.88
CA SER A 145 -12.98 24.40 -23.70
C SER A 145 -14.16 25.24 -24.18
N ILE A 146 -14.13 26.54 -23.92
CA ILE A 146 -15.24 27.46 -24.19
C ILE A 146 -14.76 28.56 -25.13
N SER A 147 -15.56 28.87 -26.15
CA SER A 147 -15.36 30.03 -27.04
C SER A 147 -16.62 30.90 -26.99
N GLY A 148 -16.49 32.10 -26.39
CA GLY A 148 -17.65 32.95 -26.07
C GLY A 148 -18.58 32.25 -25.09
N ASP A 149 -19.85 32.12 -25.46
CA ASP A 149 -20.89 31.43 -24.66
C ASP A 149 -21.11 29.97 -25.10
N GLN A 150 -20.27 29.44 -26.00
CA GLN A 150 -20.40 28.09 -26.55
C GLN A 150 -19.29 27.16 -26.03
N VAL A 151 -19.69 25.99 -25.54
CA VAL A 151 -18.77 24.88 -25.26
C VAL A 151 -18.32 24.29 -26.60
N ILE A 152 -17.03 24.40 -26.90
CA ILE A 152 -16.43 23.89 -28.15
C ILE A 152 -15.87 22.46 -27.98
N GLN A 153 -15.48 22.09 -26.76
CA GLN A 153 -14.98 20.75 -26.45
C GLN A 153 -15.30 20.41 -24.99
N PHE A 154 -15.71 19.18 -24.76
CA PHE A 154 -15.83 18.59 -23.43
C PHE A 154 -14.95 17.35 -23.37
N GLN A 155 -14.05 17.32 -22.39
CA GLN A 155 -13.21 16.17 -22.12
C GLN A 155 -13.51 15.69 -20.70
N GLU A 156 -14.12 14.52 -20.58
CA GLU A 156 -14.40 13.95 -19.26
C GLU A 156 -13.10 13.42 -18.63
N LYS A 157 -12.68 14.04 -17.52
CA LYS A 157 -11.51 13.66 -16.72
C LYS A 157 -10.20 13.46 -17.53
N PRO A 158 -9.72 14.47 -18.30
CA PRO A 158 -8.39 14.39 -18.88
C PRO A 158 -7.35 14.16 -17.78
N GLN A 159 -6.21 13.51 -18.08
CA GLN A 159 -5.09 13.57 -17.14
C GLN A 159 -4.63 15.02 -17.06
N ALA A 160 -4.42 15.54 -15.84
CA ALA A 160 -3.92 16.89 -15.66
C ALA A 160 -2.57 17.03 -16.39
N GLU A 161 -2.50 17.94 -17.37
CA GLU A 161 -1.26 18.21 -18.10
C GLU A 161 -0.20 18.88 -17.20
N GLU A 162 -0.64 19.60 -16.17
CA GLU A 162 0.23 20.36 -15.26
C GLU A 162 0.19 19.87 -13.81
N GLY A 163 1.34 19.99 -13.13
CA GLY A 163 1.51 19.63 -11.73
C GLY A 163 1.88 18.17 -11.50
N TRP A 164 2.91 17.96 -10.68
CA TRP A 164 3.27 16.67 -10.10
C TRP A 164 2.97 16.70 -8.62
N ILE A 165 2.39 15.63 -8.10
CA ILE A 165 2.09 15.47 -6.67
C ILE A 165 2.83 14.27 -6.09
N ASN A 166 2.92 14.23 -4.76
CA ASN A 166 3.44 13.09 -4.01
C ASN A 166 2.48 11.90 -4.12
N GLY A 167 2.92 10.83 -4.80
CA GLY A 167 2.17 9.58 -4.96
C GLY A 167 2.47 8.53 -3.91
N GLY A 168 3.24 8.84 -2.87
CA GLY A 168 3.75 7.86 -1.93
C GLY A 168 5.00 7.17 -2.46
N PHE A 169 5.08 5.85 -2.29
CA PHE A 169 6.18 4.99 -2.75
C PHE A 169 7.55 5.65 -2.56
N PHE A 170 7.91 5.82 -1.30
CA PHE A 170 9.18 6.42 -0.89
C PHE A 170 10.24 5.35 -0.74
N VAL A 171 11.49 5.75 -0.97
CA VAL A 171 12.69 5.01 -0.56
C VAL A 171 13.51 5.94 0.31
N LEU A 172 13.82 5.51 1.52
CA LEU A 172 14.45 6.34 2.55
C LEU A 172 15.70 5.65 3.08
N ASN A 173 16.72 6.46 3.40
CA ASN A 173 17.87 6.03 4.18
C ASN A 173 17.73 6.50 5.63
N ARG A 174 18.07 5.62 6.57
CA ARG A 174 18.09 5.95 7.99
C ARG A 174 19.40 6.67 8.36
N LYS A 175 19.31 7.81 9.04
CA LYS A 175 20.46 8.59 9.56
C LYS A 175 20.38 8.92 11.06
N PHE A 176 19.60 8.15 11.82
CA PHE A 176 19.41 8.33 13.26
C PHE A 176 19.61 7.02 14.02
#